data_AF-A0A552DRA4-F1
#
_entry.id   AF-A0A552DRA4-F1
#
_cell.length_a   1.000
_cell.length_b   1.000
_cell.length_c   1.000
_cell.angle_alpha   90.00
_cell.angle_beta   90.00
_cell.angle_gamma   90.00
#
_symmetry.space_group_name_H-M   'P 1'
#
loop_
_entity.id
_entity.type
_entity.pdbx_description
1 polymer ?
#
loop_
_entity_poly.entity_id
_entity_poly.type
_entity_poly.pdbx_seq_one_letter_code
_entity_poly.pdbx_strand_id
1 'polypeptide(L)' 'MNTYKIQTVLTEDGTVLLKELPFQAGDAVEIIILEQSKTSLSSSQEKLIHSLKGSVLRYDDPFEPAIPPEDWEVLK' A
#
# COMPACT_ATOMS: atom_id res chain seq x y z
N MET A 1 -12.97 -17.41 6.55
CA MET A 1 -12.69 -16.51 7.69
C MET A 1 -13.20 -15.13 7.27
N ASN A 2 -14.26 -14.63 7.89
CA ASN A 2 -14.81 -13.31 7.56
C ASN A 2 -14.20 -12.28 8.49
N THR A 3 -13.43 -11.34 7.94
CA THR A 3 -12.74 -10.32 8.72
C THR A 3 -13.50 -9.00 8.62
N TYR A 4 -13.92 -8.45 9.76
CA TYR A 4 -14.50 -7.12 9.85
C TYR A 4 -13.46 -6.14 10.40
N LYS A 5 -13.13 -5.09 9.63
CA LYS A 5 -12.10 -4.11 9.98
C LYS A 5 -12.73 -2.76 10.31
N ILE A 6 -12.46 -2.25 11.51
CA ILE A 6 -12.78 -0.88 11.92
C ILE A 6 -11.45 -0.14 12.15
N GLN A 7 -11.34 1.09 11.68
CA GLN A 7 -10.20 1.96 11.97
C GLN A 7 -10.68 3.12 12.84
N THR A 8 -10.03 3.31 13.99
CA THR A 8 -10.32 4.42 14.91
C THR A 8 -9.02 4.99 15.45
N VAL A 9 -9.07 6.25 15.87
CA VAL A 9 -7.98 6.89 16.60
C VAL A 9 -8.21 6.66 18.10
N LEU A 10 -7.14 6.32 18.81
CA LEU A 10 -7.17 6.15 20.26
C LEU A 10 -7.30 7.51 20.94
N THR A 11 -8.22 7.64 21.90
CA THR A 11 -8.33 8.83 22.75
C THR A 11 -7.25 8.83 23.84
N GLU A 12 -7.02 9.96 24.52
CA GLU A 12 -5.98 10.10 25.54
C GLU A 12 -6.07 9.05 26.66
N ASP A 13 -7.29 8.58 26.95
CA ASP A 13 -7.56 7.57 27.98
C ASP A 13 -7.24 6.13 27.55
N GLY A 14 -6.76 5.92 26.31
CA GLY A 14 -6.39 4.60 25.81
C GLY A 14 -7.57 3.63 25.60
N THR A 15 -8.81 4.13 25.63
CA THR A 15 -10.02 3.29 25.54
C THR A 15 -10.60 3.30 24.13
N VAL A 16 -10.96 2.12 23.62
CA VAL A 16 -11.67 1.95 22.34
C VAL A 16 -13.03 1.32 22.59
N LEU A 17 -14.11 2.01 22.21
CA LEU A 17 -15.48 1.51 22.31
C LEU A 17 -15.98 1.10 20.92
N LEU A 18 -16.08 -0.21 20.68
CA LEU A 18 -16.65 -0.77 19.45
C LEU A 18 -18.17 -0.97 19.64
N LYS A 19 -18.98 -0.40 18.75
CA LYS A 19 -20.46 -0.53 18.75
C LYS A 19 -20.93 -1.14 17.44
N GLU A 20 -22.10 -1.77 17.48
CA GLU A 20 -22.82 -2.27 16.29
C GLU A 20 -21.99 -3.22 15.41
N LEU A 21 -21.21 -4.11 16.05
CA LEU A 21 -20.49 -5.14 15.33
C LEU A 21 -21.49 -6.11 14.67
N PRO A 22 -21.23 -6.60 13.44
CA PRO A 22 -22.14 -7.49 12.72
C PRO A 22 -22.02 -8.95 13.20
N PHE A 23 -21.97 -9.16 14.52
CA PHE A 23 -21.91 -10.46 15.19
C PHE A 23 -23.12 -10.65 16.09
N GLN A 24 -23.51 -11.90 16.31
CA GLN A 24 -24.66 -12.26 17.13
C GLN A 24 -24.24 -12.66 18.54
N ALA A 25 -25.20 -12.66 19.46
CA ALA A 25 -24.96 -13.15 20.82
C ALA A 25 -24.57 -14.64 20.80
N GLY A 26 -23.43 -14.96 21.41
CA GLY A 26 -22.88 -16.33 21.45
C GLY A 26 -21.79 -16.60 20.41
N ASP A 27 -21.53 -15.68 19.47
CA ASP A 27 -20.43 -15.82 18.54
C ASP A 27 -19.08 -15.66 19.26
N ALA A 28 -18.16 -16.59 18.99
CA ALA A 28 -16.77 -16.43 19.39
C ALA A 28 -16.06 -15.48 18.43
N VAL A 29 -15.54 -14.38 18.96
CA VAL A 29 -14.84 -13.34 18.16
C VAL A 29 -13.43 -13.13 18.67
N GLU A 30 -12.50 -12.92 17.74
CA GLU A 30 -11.10 -12.56 18.03
C GLU A 30 -10.86 -11.10 17.63
N ILE A 31 -10.24 -10.32 18.51
CA ILE A 31 -9.95 -8.90 18.28
C ILE A 31 -8.44 -8.73 18.23
N ILE A 32 -7.94 -8.22 17.10
CA ILE A 32 -6.52 -7.93 16.90
C ILE A 32 -6.34 -6.42 16.80
N ILE A 33 -5.58 -5.84 17.73
CA ILE A 33 -5.25 -4.41 17.75
C ILE A 33 -3.85 -4.24 17.15
N LEU A 34 -3.77 -3.50 16.05
CA LEU A 34 -2.50 -3.16 15.41
C LEU A 34 -2.30 -1.65 15.51
N GLU A 35 -1.17 -1.23 16.07
CA GLU A 35 -0.74 0.15 15.96
C GLU A 35 -0.49 0.46 14.48
N GLN A 36 -1.22 1.44 13.93
CA GLN A 36 -0.84 2.01 12.66
C GLN A 36 0.33 2.94 12.94
N SER A 37 1.54 2.43 12.81
CA SER A 37 2.71 3.28 12.82
C SER A 37 2.48 4.38 11.79
N LYS A 38 2.65 5.63 12.21
CA LYS A 38 3.06 6.69 11.28
C LYS A 38 4.48 6.37 10.86
N THR A 39 4.73 5.20 10.26
CA THR A 39 5.90 5.00 9.43
C THR A 39 5.65 5.92 8.26
N SER A 40 6.15 7.15 8.44
CA SER A 40 6.61 8.06 7.44
C SER A 40 6.07 7.75 6.04
N LEU A 41 5.04 8.50 5.67
CA LEU A 41 4.95 9.00 4.30
C LEU A 41 6.23 9.77 3.89
N SER A 42 7.23 9.93 4.77
CA SER A 42 8.39 10.80 4.64
C SER A 42 9.78 10.12 4.63
N SER A 43 9.96 8.82 4.33
CA SER A 43 11.35 8.32 4.25
C SER A 43 11.69 7.11 3.39
N SER A 44 10.78 6.46 2.66
CA SER A 44 11.18 5.43 1.67
C SER A 44 10.26 5.21 0.46
N GLN A 45 9.10 5.87 0.38
CA GLN A 45 8.22 5.79 -0.81
C GLN A 45 8.01 7.14 -1.53
N GLU A 46 8.63 8.22 -1.03
CA GLU A 46 8.74 9.49 -1.76
C GLU A 46 9.69 9.40 -2.98
N LYS A 47 10.29 8.24 -3.23
CA LYS A 47 10.91 7.95 -4.52
C LYS A 47 9.84 7.53 -5.54
N LEU A 48 9.27 8.55 -6.17
CA LEU A 48 8.72 8.51 -7.54
C LEU A 48 7.38 7.79 -7.74
N ILE A 49 6.31 8.23 -7.05
CA ILE A 49 5.00 8.27 -7.72
C ILE A 49 4.76 9.72 -8.16
N HIS A 50 5.61 10.21 -9.06
CA HIS A 50 5.15 11.30 -9.92
C HIS A 50 4.04 10.70 -10.76
N SER A 51 2.80 11.09 -10.47
CA SER A 51 1.66 10.75 -11.31
C SER A 51 2.00 11.14 -12.75
N LEU A 52 2.11 10.16 -13.65
CA LEU A 52 2.32 10.38 -15.09
C LEU A 52 1.11 11.10 -15.74
N LYS A 53 0.08 11.39 -14.96
CA LYS A 53 -1.13 12.08 -15.41
C LYS A 53 -0.80 13.51 -15.81
N GLY A 54 -0.69 13.74 -17.12
CA GLY A 54 -0.41 15.04 -17.72
C GLY A 54 1.03 15.22 -18.20
N SER A 55 1.91 14.22 -18.03
CA SER A 55 3.22 14.23 -18.69
C SER A 55 3.10 13.66 -20.10
N VAL A 56 3.87 14.22 -21.03
CA VAL A 56 4.03 13.68 -22.39
C VAL A 56 5.36 12.93 -22.41
N LEU A 57 5.31 11.61 -22.51
CA LEU A 57 6.48 10.80 -22.79
C LEU A 57 6.75 10.86 -24.30
N ARG A 58 7.89 11.43 -24.69
CA ARG A 58 8.33 11.49 -26.09
C ARG A 58 9.43 10.45 -26.30
N TYR A 59 9.20 9.55 -27.25
CA TYR A 59 10.19 8.58 -27.70
C TYR A 59 10.71 9.07 -29.05
N ASP A 60 11.96 9.52 -29.07
CA ASP A 60 12.59 10.02 -30.31
C ASP A 60 12.93 8.86 -31.26
N ASP A 61 13.32 7.70 -30.72
CA ASP A 61 13.46 6.45 -31.46
C ASP A 61 12.80 5.28 -30.69
N PRO A 62 11.54 4.94 -30.98
CA PRO A 62 10.81 3.92 -30.24
C PRO A 62 11.21 2.48 -30.60
N PHE A 63 12.06 2.29 -31.62
CA PHE A 63 12.49 0.96 -32.06
C PHE A 63 13.92 0.64 -31.65
N GLU A 64 14.61 1.57 -31.00
CA GLU A 64 15.93 1.30 -30.45
C GLU A 64 15.87 0.27 -29.31
N PRO A 65 16.82 -0.69 -29.29
CA PRO A 65 16.92 -1.65 -28.19
C PRO A 65 17.10 -0.94 -26.85
N ALA A 66 16.37 -1.40 -25.82
CA ALA A 66 16.50 -0.86 -24.46
C ALA A 66 17.87 -1.13 -23.82
N ILE A 67 18.64 -2.07 -24.38
CA ILE A 67 19.97 -2.50 -23.91
C ILE A 67 20.91 -2.65 -25.12
N PRO A 68 22.23 -2.40 -24.95
CA PRO A 68 23.18 -2.54 -26.03
C PRO A 68 23.23 -4.00 -26.54
N PRO A 69 23.59 -4.24 -27.82
CA PRO A 69 23.61 -5.58 -28.41
C PRO A 69 24.46 -6.60 -27.64
N GLU A 70 25.56 -6.15 -27.04
CA GLU A 70 26.47 -6.95 -26.20
C GLU A 70 25.81 -7.55 -24.95
N ASP A 71 24.71 -6.97 -24.47
CA ASP A 71 23.93 -7.49 -23.36
C ASP A 71 22.80 -8.45 -23.80
N TRP A 72 22.68 -8.75 -25.10
CA TRP A 72 21.65 -9.65 -25.60
C TRP A 72 21.99 -11.11 -25.26
N GLU A 73 21.04 -11.81 -24.64
CA GLU A 73 21.18 -13.23 -24.28
C GLU A 73 21.44 -14.15 -25.50
N VAL A 74 21.04 -13.74 -26.71
CA VAL A 74 21.29 -14.51 -27.94
C VAL A 74 22.74 -14.45 -28.43
N LEU A 75 23.54 -13.52 -27.91
CA LEU A 75 24.97 -13.36 -28.25
C LEU A 75 25.91 -14.01 -27.20
N LYS A 76 25.36 -14.63 -26.15
CA LYS A 76 26.10 -15.45 -25.19
C LYS A 76 26.17 -16.90 -25.64
#